data_AF-A0A358D3Y7-F1
#
_entry.id   AF-A0A358D3Y7-F1
#
_cell.length_a   1.000
_cell.length_b   1.000
_cell.length_c   1.000
_cell.angle_alpha   90.00
_cell.angle_beta   90.00
_cell.angle_gamma   90.00
#
_symmetry.space_group_name_H-M   'P 1'
#
loop_
_entity.id
_entity.type
_entity.pdbx_description
1 polymer ?
#
loop_
_entity_poly.entity_id
_entity_poly.type
_entity_poly.pdbx_seq_one_letter_code
_entity_poly.pdbx_strand_id
1 'polypeptide(L)'
;MTVLPASCNQIAVPDPPEVSAANPVHDESATGYGYAGGIVAGIHTYGWMTPAILESVGESWLSHGWCDFQLPRPVYAGDELVTEVVPSPQNSDVGLITQKVAADGRVTIQGTIGLGDAPWKDEFSLPRDRVAVPEAEERPFLGLNEIPTDLDYPPMSVPLRAEDARTWMRERIHDDDAMWSEGDQPLTHPSWLLGQMTPLIRHSYRMPAGVHASGRVQHLQTFRADGDVTVAGKWGAVEVKKGKPWSTTDAVFIDTHGREVALVRQVAVILPRLPET
;
A
#
# COMPACT_ATOMS: atom_id res chain seq x y z
N MET A 1 -24.63 1.97 -6.04
CA MET A 1 -24.75 1.32 -4.72
C MET A 1 -24.51 2.41 -3.71
N THR A 2 -25.46 2.64 -2.80
CA THR A 2 -25.34 3.74 -1.84
C THR A 2 -24.28 3.43 -0.79
N VAL A 3 -23.29 4.31 -0.68
CA VAL A 3 -22.33 4.31 0.43
C VAL A 3 -23.07 4.58 1.73
N LEU A 4 -22.76 3.85 2.78
CA LEU A 4 -23.29 4.10 4.12
C LEU A 4 -22.22 4.73 5.01
N PRO A 5 -22.56 5.70 5.87
CA PRO A 5 -21.62 6.17 6.88
C PRO A 5 -21.14 5.01 7.76
N ALA A 6 -19.84 4.89 7.96
CA ALA A 6 -19.22 3.84 8.77
C ALA A 6 -17.95 4.35 9.43
N SER A 7 -17.49 3.67 10.49
CA SER A 7 -16.27 4.06 11.19
C SER A 7 -15.61 2.90 11.92
N CYS A 8 -14.29 2.89 11.95
CA CYS A 8 -13.52 1.95 12.76
C CYS A 8 -12.42 2.66 13.54
N ASN A 9 -11.95 2.01 14.61
CA ASN A 9 -10.84 2.49 15.41
C ASN A 9 -9.71 1.46 15.40
N GLN A 10 -8.48 1.93 15.42
CA GLN A 10 -7.30 1.07 15.50
C GLN A 10 -6.20 1.74 16.33
N ILE A 11 -5.50 0.98 17.16
CA ILE A 11 -4.25 1.44 17.75
C ILE A 11 -3.12 1.07 16.80
N ALA A 12 -2.35 2.06 16.36
CA ALA A 12 -1.21 1.85 15.49
C ALA A 12 -0.14 1.02 16.21
N VAL A 13 0.28 -0.08 15.59
CA VAL A 13 1.39 -0.91 16.08
C VAL A 13 2.69 -0.56 15.35
N PRO A 14 3.87 -0.80 15.96
CA PRO A 14 5.13 -0.62 15.27
C PRO A 14 5.27 -1.57 14.08
N ASP A 15 6.03 -1.15 13.07
CA ASP A 15 6.35 -2.02 11.94
C ASP A 15 7.27 -3.17 12.39
N PRO A 16 7.18 -4.35 11.75
CA PRO A 16 8.14 -5.42 11.95
C PRO A 16 9.60 -4.98 11.64
N PRO A 17 10.61 -5.57 12.30
CA PRO A 17 12.01 -5.14 12.18
C PRO A 17 12.56 -5.09 10.75
N GLU A 18 12.11 -5.99 9.88
CA GLU A 18 12.56 -6.03 8.48
C GLU A 18 12.07 -4.83 7.65
N VAL A 19 10.94 -4.21 8.03
CA VAL A 19 10.45 -2.98 7.40
C VAL A 19 11.39 -1.81 7.72
N SER A 20 11.78 -1.68 9.00
CA SER A 20 12.77 -0.70 9.45
C SER A 20 14.13 -0.92 8.82
N ALA A 21 14.59 -2.18 8.74
CA ALA A 21 15.85 -2.54 8.09
C ALA A 21 15.86 -2.20 6.58
N ALA A 22 14.72 -2.32 5.91
CA ALA A 22 14.60 -1.99 4.50
C ALA A 22 14.58 -0.47 4.27
N ASN A 23 13.93 0.30 5.14
CA ASN A 23 13.72 1.74 4.97
C ASN A 23 13.82 2.49 6.31
N PRO A 24 14.90 3.28 6.53
CA PRO A 24 15.24 3.85 7.84
C PRO A 24 14.27 4.94 8.33
N VAL A 25 13.26 5.32 7.53
CA VAL A 25 12.19 6.21 8.01
C VAL A 25 11.26 5.50 9.02
N HIS A 26 11.30 4.17 9.09
CA HIS A 26 10.53 3.37 10.06
C HIS A 26 11.32 3.06 11.35
N ASP A 27 12.44 3.76 11.59
CA ASP A 27 13.18 3.72 12.85
C ASP A 27 13.57 5.14 13.33
N GLU A 28 14.33 5.24 14.42
CA GLU A 28 14.75 6.51 15.02
C GLU A 28 15.53 7.45 14.07
N SER A 29 16.11 6.92 13.00
CA SER A 29 16.77 7.71 11.95
C SER A 29 15.80 8.67 11.26
N ALA A 30 14.49 8.42 11.33
CA ALA A 30 13.45 9.33 10.87
C ALA A 30 13.57 10.74 11.45
N THR A 31 14.14 10.89 12.66
CA THR A 31 14.41 12.20 13.27
C THR A 31 15.37 13.05 12.45
N GLY A 32 16.33 12.43 11.75
CA GLY A 32 17.23 13.11 10.80
C GLY A 32 16.50 13.70 9.59
N TYR A 33 15.29 13.21 9.29
CA TYR A 33 14.40 13.74 8.26
C TYR A 33 13.38 14.77 8.79
N GLY A 34 13.41 15.06 10.10
CA GLY A 34 12.51 16.00 10.76
C GLY A 34 11.19 15.38 11.26
N TYR A 35 11.08 14.06 11.32
CA TYR A 35 9.98 13.38 12.01
C TYR A 35 10.22 13.33 13.52
N ALA A 36 9.16 13.06 14.30
CA ALA A 36 9.27 12.98 15.76
C ALA A 36 9.93 11.67 16.27
N GLY A 37 10.04 10.67 15.39
CA GLY A 37 10.52 9.32 15.63
C GLY A 37 10.21 8.45 14.41
N GLY A 38 10.41 7.14 14.51
CA GLY A 38 10.07 6.19 13.44
C GLY A 38 8.58 6.28 13.05
N ILE A 39 8.30 6.50 11.77
CA ILE A 39 6.92 6.57 11.28
C ILE A 39 6.44 5.17 10.90
N VAL A 40 5.18 4.85 11.20
CA VAL A 40 4.55 3.59 10.77
C VAL A 40 4.39 3.59 9.24
N ALA A 41 4.61 2.42 8.62
CA ALA A 41 4.48 2.26 7.19
C ALA A 41 3.06 2.58 6.71
N GLY A 42 2.97 3.44 5.69
CA GLY A 42 1.67 3.84 5.10
C GLY A 42 0.84 2.67 4.58
N ILE A 43 1.45 1.50 4.32
CA ILE A 43 0.77 0.26 3.96
C ILE A 43 -0.08 -0.31 5.11
N HIS A 44 0.40 -0.21 6.36
CA HIS A 44 -0.32 -0.63 7.55
C HIS A 44 -1.43 0.39 7.86
N THR A 45 -1.11 1.68 7.76
CA THR A 45 -2.07 2.77 7.91
C THR A 45 -3.24 2.64 6.93
N TYR A 46 -2.97 2.29 5.68
CA TYR A 46 -3.98 1.97 4.68
C TYR A 46 -4.81 0.74 5.09
N GLY A 47 -4.12 -0.31 5.54
CA GLY A 47 -4.76 -1.55 5.95
C GLY A 47 -5.82 -1.36 7.04
N TRP A 48 -5.53 -0.52 8.03
CA TRP A 48 -6.43 -0.25 9.15
C TRP A 48 -7.71 0.53 8.79
N MET A 49 -7.84 0.99 7.55
CA MET A 49 -9.10 1.54 7.05
C MET A 49 -10.09 0.48 6.57
N THR A 50 -9.61 -0.74 6.32
CA THR A 50 -10.39 -1.82 5.68
C THR A 50 -11.71 -2.08 6.41
N PRO A 51 -11.78 -2.17 7.75
CA PRO A 51 -13.05 -2.42 8.44
C PRO A 51 -14.12 -1.36 8.14
N ALA A 52 -13.77 -0.07 8.17
CA ALA A 52 -14.72 1.01 7.85
C ALA A 52 -15.18 0.98 6.38
N ILE A 53 -14.30 0.57 5.45
CA ILE A 53 -14.67 0.38 4.05
C ILE A 53 -15.67 -0.77 3.92
N LEU A 54 -15.38 -1.93 4.51
CA LEU A 54 -16.25 -3.10 4.44
C LEU A 54 -17.61 -2.87 5.09
N GLU A 55 -17.65 -2.17 6.23
CA GLU A 55 -18.91 -1.78 6.86
C GLU A 55 -19.73 -0.80 5.98
N SER A 56 -19.04 0.09 5.25
CA SER A 56 -19.67 1.10 4.41
C SER A 56 -20.25 0.57 3.09
N VAL A 57 -19.50 -0.30 2.40
CA VAL A 57 -19.79 -0.73 1.02
C VAL A 57 -19.87 -2.25 0.82
N GLY A 58 -19.65 -3.02 1.89
CA GLY A 58 -19.74 -4.48 1.89
C GLY A 58 -18.52 -5.19 1.30
N GLU A 59 -18.46 -6.52 1.55
CA GLU A 59 -17.36 -7.40 1.14
C GLU A 59 -17.14 -7.47 -0.38
N SER A 60 -18.13 -7.13 -1.21
CA SER A 60 -17.96 -7.05 -2.66
C SER A 60 -16.90 -6.03 -3.09
N TRP A 61 -16.51 -5.11 -2.21
CA TRP A 61 -15.39 -4.20 -2.46
C TRP A 61 -14.06 -4.95 -2.63
N LEU A 62 -13.87 -6.08 -1.95
CA LEU A 62 -12.67 -6.91 -2.07
C LEU A 62 -12.59 -7.64 -3.41
N SER A 63 -13.73 -7.85 -4.08
CA SER A 63 -13.77 -8.53 -5.37
C SER A 63 -13.80 -7.56 -6.55
N HIS A 64 -14.46 -6.42 -6.40
CA HIS A 64 -14.54 -5.40 -7.45
C HIS A 64 -14.84 -4.03 -6.85
N GLY A 65 -13.83 -3.46 -6.19
CA GLY A 65 -13.89 -2.12 -5.60
C GLY A 65 -12.56 -1.41 -5.74
N TRP A 66 -12.53 -0.15 -5.33
CA TRP A 66 -11.35 0.69 -5.47
C TRP A 66 -11.18 1.67 -4.32
N CYS A 67 -9.95 2.16 -4.16
CA CYS A 67 -9.57 3.22 -3.23
C CYS A 67 -8.52 4.14 -3.88
N ASP A 68 -8.67 5.45 -3.72
CA ASP A 68 -7.67 6.48 -4.05
C ASP A 68 -7.42 7.30 -2.78
N PHE A 69 -6.19 7.25 -2.25
CA PHE A 69 -5.88 7.83 -0.95
C PHE A 69 -4.54 8.58 -0.96
N GLN A 70 -4.45 9.55 -0.06
CA GLN A 70 -3.24 10.32 0.24
C GLN A 70 -2.84 10.13 1.70
N LEU A 71 -1.56 10.31 1.99
CA LEU A 71 -0.95 10.21 3.32
C LEU A 71 -0.36 11.57 3.73
N PRO A 72 -1.17 12.56 4.17
CA PRO A 72 -0.69 13.93 4.39
C PRO A 72 0.26 14.07 5.57
N ARG A 73 0.10 13.21 6.59
CA ARG A 73 0.85 13.27 7.85
C ARG A 73 1.17 11.86 8.34
N PRO A 74 2.29 11.67 9.05
CA PRO A 74 2.70 10.35 9.53
C PRO A 74 1.82 9.84 10.68
N VAL A 75 1.82 8.53 10.82
CA VAL A 75 1.36 7.80 12.00
C VAL A 75 2.57 7.35 12.81
N TYR A 76 2.44 7.37 14.13
CA TYR A 76 3.42 6.81 15.06
C TYR A 76 2.80 5.65 15.82
N ALA A 77 3.63 4.70 16.25
CA ALA A 77 3.17 3.60 17.08
C ALA A 77 2.50 4.14 18.37
N GLY A 78 1.36 3.55 18.72
CA GLY A 78 0.51 3.99 19.84
C GLY A 78 -0.49 5.10 19.49
N ASP A 79 -0.45 5.70 18.30
CA ASP A 79 -1.54 6.58 17.84
C ASP A 79 -2.86 5.79 17.83
N GLU A 80 -3.90 6.32 18.47
CA GLU A 80 -5.27 5.85 18.30
C GLU A 80 -5.86 6.49 17.04
N LEU A 81 -6.15 5.68 16.04
CA LEU A 81 -6.63 6.09 14.73
C LEU A 81 -8.15 5.88 14.65
N VAL A 82 -8.85 6.91 14.19
CA VAL A 82 -10.28 6.86 13.86
C VAL A 82 -10.40 7.01 12.35
N THR A 83 -10.95 6.00 11.68
CA THR A 83 -11.28 6.04 10.25
C THR A 83 -12.77 6.23 10.08
N GLU A 84 -13.17 7.18 9.24
CA GLU A 84 -14.56 7.48 8.91
C GLU A 84 -14.75 7.37 7.40
N VAL A 85 -15.85 6.74 6.97
CA VAL A 85 -16.34 6.78 5.59
C VAL A 85 -17.69 7.47 5.58
N VAL A 86 -17.88 8.44 4.70
CA VAL A 86 -19.17 9.13 4.49
C VAL A 86 -19.49 9.25 3.00
N PRO A 87 -20.77 9.28 2.59
CA PRO A 87 -21.13 9.49 1.20
C PRO A 87 -20.63 10.84 0.69
N SER A 88 -20.09 10.88 -0.53
CA SER A 88 -19.70 12.12 -1.18
C SER A 88 -20.95 12.97 -1.49
N PRO A 89 -20.95 14.28 -1.16
CA PRO A 89 -22.05 15.18 -1.51
C PRO A 89 -22.28 15.30 -3.02
N GLN A 90 -21.25 15.04 -3.84
CA GLN A 90 -21.33 15.13 -5.29
C GLN A 90 -21.81 13.83 -5.95
N ASN A 91 -21.57 12.69 -5.32
CA ASN A 91 -22.00 11.38 -5.79
C ASN A 91 -22.10 10.39 -4.62
N SER A 92 -23.31 10.01 -4.21
CA SER A 92 -23.55 9.10 -3.09
C SER A 92 -23.08 7.66 -3.31
N ASP A 93 -22.70 7.29 -4.54
CA ASP A 93 -22.06 6.00 -4.83
C ASP A 93 -20.54 6.00 -4.53
N VAL A 94 -19.97 7.18 -4.22
CA VAL A 94 -18.55 7.36 -3.85
C VAL A 94 -18.44 7.71 -2.38
N GLY A 95 -17.58 7.01 -1.65
CA GLY A 95 -17.31 7.28 -0.24
C GLY A 95 -16.12 8.21 -0.10
N LEU A 96 -16.24 9.25 0.73
CA LEU A 96 -15.11 10.01 1.23
C LEU A 96 -14.55 9.29 2.45
N ILE A 97 -13.28 8.93 2.43
CA ILE A 97 -12.61 8.28 3.55
C ILE A 97 -11.61 9.23 4.20
N THR A 98 -11.62 9.29 5.53
CA THR A 98 -10.67 10.08 6.32
C THR A 98 -10.22 9.30 7.53
N GLN A 99 -8.92 9.28 7.79
CA GLN A 99 -8.35 8.75 9.02
C GLN A 99 -7.66 9.87 9.80
N LYS A 100 -7.89 9.90 11.11
CA LYS A 100 -7.31 10.90 12.02
C LYS A 100 -6.76 10.22 13.27
N VAL A 101 -5.75 10.85 13.87
CA VAL A 101 -5.34 10.51 15.23
C VAL A 101 -6.33 11.14 16.23
N ALA A 102 -6.89 10.35 17.13
CA ALA A 102 -7.93 10.77 18.07
C ALA A 102 -7.44 11.88 19.01
N ALA A 103 -6.19 11.81 19.46
CA ALA A 103 -5.63 12.71 20.46
C ALA A 103 -5.40 14.15 19.95
N ASP A 104 -5.01 14.33 18.69
CA ASP A 104 -4.59 15.64 18.14
C ASP A 104 -5.31 16.05 16.84
N GLY A 105 -6.18 15.18 16.30
CA GLY A 105 -6.93 15.43 15.07
C GLY A 105 -6.09 15.43 13.79
N ARG A 106 -4.83 15.00 13.84
CA ARG A 106 -3.93 14.91 12.68
C ARG A 106 -4.53 13.99 11.62
N VAL A 107 -4.81 14.52 10.43
CA VAL A 107 -5.29 13.75 9.28
C VAL A 107 -4.14 12.94 8.70
N THR A 108 -4.22 11.62 8.83
CA THR A 108 -3.20 10.66 8.39
C THR A 108 -3.55 10.06 7.03
N ILE A 109 -4.83 9.86 6.75
CA ILE A 109 -5.35 9.52 5.42
C ILE A 109 -6.53 10.41 5.05
N GLN A 110 -6.59 10.77 3.77
CA GLN A 110 -7.78 11.29 3.12
C GLN A 110 -7.89 10.66 1.72
N GLY A 111 -9.10 10.35 1.27
CA GLY A 111 -9.28 9.69 -0.01
C GLY A 111 -10.73 9.46 -0.41
N THR A 112 -10.89 8.62 -1.42
CA THR A 112 -12.19 8.17 -1.91
C THR A 112 -12.20 6.67 -2.16
N ILE A 113 -13.37 6.06 -2.00
CA ILE A 113 -13.62 4.65 -2.29
C ILE A 113 -14.86 4.48 -3.17
N GLY A 114 -14.97 3.34 -3.83
CA GLY A 114 -16.18 2.95 -4.54
C GLY A 114 -16.19 1.47 -4.93
N LEU A 115 -17.33 1.02 -5.46
CA LEU A 115 -17.47 -0.29 -6.10
C LEU A 115 -17.35 -0.19 -7.63
N GLY A 116 -16.99 -1.30 -8.25
CA GLY A 116 -16.81 -1.45 -9.69
C GLY A 116 -15.45 -0.95 -10.17
N ASP A 117 -15.43 -0.49 -11.41
CA ASP A 117 -14.26 0.12 -12.02
C ASP A 117 -14.10 1.56 -11.51
N ALA A 118 -12.90 1.87 -11.02
CA ALA A 118 -12.51 3.22 -10.67
C ALA A 118 -12.55 4.12 -11.93
N PRO A 119 -12.90 5.41 -11.79
CA PRO A 119 -12.90 6.34 -12.93
C PRO A 119 -11.50 6.53 -13.56
N TRP A 120 -10.43 6.19 -12.82
CA TRP A 120 -9.04 6.28 -13.25
C TRP A 120 -8.41 4.91 -13.57
N LYS A 121 -9.21 3.83 -13.65
CA LYS A 121 -8.69 2.48 -13.89
C LYS A 121 -7.90 2.34 -15.19
N ASP A 122 -8.24 3.12 -16.22
CA ASP A 122 -7.52 3.08 -17.50
C ASP A 122 -6.28 4.00 -17.52
N GLU A 123 -5.97 4.69 -16.42
CA GLU A 123 -4.78 5.54 -16.29
C GLU A 123 -3.52 4.76 -15.90
N PHE A 124 -3.64 3.47 -15.55
CA PHE A 124 -2.48 2.65 -15.19
C PHE A 124 -1.57 2.42 -16.40
N SER A 125 -0.28 2.62 -16.19
CA SER A 125 0.76 2.18 -17.12
C SER A 125 1.24 0.82 -16.64
N LEU A 126 0.76 -0.26 -17.24
CA LEU A 126 1.13 -1.63 -16.83
C LEU A 126 2.36 -2.13 -17.60
N PRO A 127 3.19 -3.00 -16.98
CA PRO A 127 4.37 -3.56 -17.64
C PRO A 127 3.99 -4.52 -18.76
N ARG A 128 4.92 -4.70 -19.69
CA ARG A 128 4.81 -5.70 -20.76
C ARG A 128 5.22 -7.08 -20.27
N ASP A 129 6.31 -7.14 -19.49
CA ASP A 129 6.77 -8.40 -18.90
C ASP A 129 6.02 -8.69 -17.60
N ARG A 130 5.60 -9.95 -17.46
CA ARG A 130 4.79 -10.47 -16.36
C ARG A 130 5.26 -11.86 -15.94
N VAL A 131 6.43 -12.28 -16.41
CA VAL A 131 7.03 -13.55 -16.02
C VAL A 131 7.97 -13.27 -14.85
N ALA A 132 7.68 -13.89 -13.70
CA ALA A 132 8.54 -13.74 -12.54
C ALA A 132 9.96 -14.24 -12.83
N VAL A 133 10.95 -13.49 -12.36
CA VAL A 133 12.37 -13.85 -12.44
C VAL A 133 12.98 -13.90 -11.04
N PRO A 134 14.09 -14.64 -10.84
CA PRO A 134 14.82 -14.62 -9.58
C PRO A 134 15.25 -13.21 -9.17
N GLU A 135 15.42 -13.02 -7.86
CA GLU A 135 15.95 -11.78 -7.30
C GLU A 135 17.34 -11.46 -7.88
N ALA A 136 17.59 -10.19 -8.19
CA ALA A 136 18.84 -9.81 -8.82
C ALA A 136 20.03 -10.02 -7.87
N GLU A 137 21.05 -10.74 -8.35
CA GLU A 137 22.31 -10.94 -7.63
C GLU A 137 23.02 -9.61 -7.36
N GLU A 138 23.03 -8.73 -8.35
CA GLU A 138 23.54 -7.36 -8.24
C GLU A 138 22.41 -6.35 -8.33
N ARG A 139 22.31 -5.49 -7.30
CA ARG A 139 21.29 -4.44 -7.23
C ARG A 139 21.94 -3.06 -7.31
N PRO A 140 21.91 -2.39 -8.47
CA PRO A 140 22.46 -1.06 -8.59
C PRO A 140 21.74 -0.11 -7.63
N PHE A 141 22.49 0.82 -7.06
CA PHE A 141 21.92 1.88 -6.24
C PHE A 141 21.45 3.02 -7.13
N LEU A 142 20.18 3.41 -6.98
CA LEU A 142 19.59 4.54 -7.70
C LEU A 142 19.66 5.79 -6.84
N GLY A 143 20.53 6.73 -7.19
CA GLY A 143 20.55 8.06 -6.58
C GLY A 143 19.27 8.86 -6.87
N LEU A 144 19.11 10.00 -6.17
CA LEU A 144 17.91 10.84 -6.29
C LEU A 144 17.62 11.30 -7.74
N ASN A 145 18.66 11.46 -8.56
CA ASN A 145 18.56 11.92 -9.95
C ASN A 145 18.62 10.78 -10.96
N GLU A 146 18.66 9.52 -10.49
CA GLU A 146 18.84 8.33 -11.32
C GLU A 146 17.59 7.43 -11.30
N ILE A 147 16.50 7.89 -10.68
CA ILE A 147 15.24 7.15 -10.65
C ILE A 147 14.70 7.07 -12.08
N PRO A 148 14.53 5.85 -12.63
CA PRO A 148 14.02 5.68 -13.99
C PRO A 148 12.61 6.22 -14.16
N THR A 149 12.27 6.53 -15.41
CA THR A 149 10.91 6.80 -15.86
C THR A 149 10.57 5.82 -16.97
N ASP A 150 9.33 5.34 -17.00
CA ASP A 150 8.82 4.44 -18.05
C ASP A 150 9.66 3.16 -18.23
N LEU A 151 10.03 2.53 -17.12
CA LEU A 151 10.85 1.32 -17.09
C LEU A 151 10.14 0.19 -16.34
N ASP A 152 9.96 -0.95 -17.00
CA ASP A 152 9.42 -2.17 -16.38
C ASP A 152 10.40 -2.73 -15.35
N TYR A 153 9.91 -3.10 -14.16
CA TYR A 153 10.70 -3.87 -13.21
C TYR A 153 10.78 -5.31 -13.68
N PRO A 154 11.88 -6.02 -13.41
CA PRO A 154 11.88 -7.48 -13.42
C PRO A 154 10.79 -8.00 -12.46
N PRO A 155 9.79 -8.76 -12.94
CA PRO A 155 8.67 -9.19 -12.10
C PRO A 155 9.12 -10.13 -10.97
N MET A 156 8.46 -10.01 -9.83
CA MET A 156 8.76 -10.76 -8.60
C MET A 156 7.67 -11.82 -8.36
N SER A 157 8.06 -13.01 -7.90
CA SER A 157 7.11 -14.01 -7.36
C SER A 157 7.11 -13.93 -5.84
N VAL A 158 5.93 -13.87 -5.22
CA VAL A 158 5.77 -13.82 -3.76
C VAL A 158 4.86 -14.97 -3.32
N PRO A 159 5.31 -15.85 -2.42
CA PRO A 159 4.45 -16.87 -1.83
C PRO A 159 3.29 -16.22 -1.05
N LEU A 160 2.07 -16.71 -1.29
CA LEU A 160 0.88 -16.28 -0.54
C LEU A 160 -0.05 -17.46 -0.28
N ARG A 161 0.30 -18.26 0.72
CA ARG A 161 -0.55 -19.33 1.26
C ARG A 161 -1.20 -18.88 2.57
N ALA A 162 -2.11 -19.70 3.11
CA ALA A 162 -2.82 -19.37 4.35
C ALA A 162 -1.90 -18.92 5.50
N GLU A 163 -0.73 -19.54 5.68
CA GLU A 163 0.18 -19.15 6.76
C GLU A 163 0.86 -17.79 6.51
N ASP A 164 1.13 -17.46 5.24
CA ASP A 164 1.66 -16.14 4.87
C ASP A 164 0.62 -15.04 5.15
N ALA A 165 -0.64 -15.27 4.81
CA ALA A 165 -1.75 -14.36 5.11
C ALA A 165 -1.96 -14.18 6.63
N ARG A 166 -1.93 -15.27 7.41
CA ARG A 166 -2.03 -15.21 8.88
C ARG A 166 -0.84 -14.49 9.50
N THR A 167 0.37 -14.73 8.99
CA THR A 167 1.57 -14.01 9.44
C THR A 167 1.44 -12.51 9.16
N TRP A 168 0.93 -12.14 7.98
CA TRP A 168 0.64 -10.75 7.63
C TRP A 168 -0.32 -10.10 8.64
N MET A 169 -1.38 -10.80 9.03
CA MET A 169 -2.31 -10.30 10.07
C MET A 169 -1.62 -10.16 11.43
N ARG A 170 -0.98 -11.23 11.92
CA ARG A 170 -0.41 -11.26 13.28
C ARG A 170 0.71 -10.26 13.52
N GLU A 171 1.50 -9.94 12.50
CA GLU A 171 2.71 -9.12 12.66
C GLU A 171 2.52 -7.67 12.25
N ARG A 172 1.49 -7.35 11.44
CA ARG A 172 1.37 -6.03 10.80
C ARG A 172 0.02 -5.37 11.03
N ILE A 173 -1.06 -6.10 10.78
CA ILE A 173 -2.40 -5.50 10.68
C ILE A 173 -3.20 -5.64 11.96
N HIS A 174 -3.13 -6.80 12.63
CA HIS A 174 -3.94 -7.13 13.80
C HIS A 174 -5.46 -6.96 13.57
N ASP A 175 -5.91 -7.31 12.37
CA ASP A 175 -7.33 -7.48 12.06
C ASP A 175 -7.70 -8.96 12.32
N ASP A 176 -8.58 -9.17 13.29
CA ASP A 176 -8.99 -10.49 13.78
C ASP A 176 -10.22 -11.04 13.04
N ASP A 177 -10.69 -10.39 11.97
CA ASP A 177 -11.78 -10.95 11.18
C ASP A 177 -11.42 -12.34 10.62
N ALA A 178 -12.33 -13.28 10.81
CA ALA A 178 -12.18 -14.66 10.39
C ALA A 178 -11.84 -14.80 8.90
N MET A 179 -12.31 -13.88 8.05
CA MET A 179 -12.07 -13.93 6.60
C MET A 179 -10.60 -13.87 6.22
N TRP A 180 -9.75 -13.27 7.07
CA TRP A 180 -8.31 -13.12 6.83
C TRP A 180 -7.48 -14.33 7.29
N SER A 181 -8.05 -15.23 8.09
CA SER A 181 -7.27 -16.26 8.79
C SER A 181 -7.86 -17.67 8.75
N GLU A 182 -9.18 -17.81 8.64
CA GLU A 182 -9.87 -19.10 8.65
C GLU A 182 -9.83 -19.82 7.31
N GLY A 183 -9.76 -21.16 7.38
CA GLY A 183 -9.70 -22.04 6.22
C GLY A 183 -8.30 -22.19 5.61
N ASP A 184 -8.21 -23.01 4.56
CA ASP A 184 -6.96 -23.33 3.87
C ASP A 184 -6.56 -22.29 2.81
N GLN A 185 -7.50 -21.40 2.45
CA GLN A 185 -7.33 -20.36 1.44
C GLN A 185 -8.11 -19.09 1.86
N PRO A 186 -7.70 -18.43 2.95
CA PRO A 186 -8.36 -17.22 3.44
C PRO A 186 -8.33 -16.10 2.39
N LEU A 187 -9.17 -15.09 2.56
CA LEU A 187 -9.08 -13.87 1.74
C LEU A 187 -7.77 -13.16 2.00
N THR A 188 -7.23 -12.52 0.96
CA THR A 188 -6.03 -11.69 1.10
C THR A 188 -6.42 -10.28 1.51
N HIS A 189 -5.90 -9.83 2.65
CA HIS A 189 -6.14 -8.48 3.13
C HIS A 189 -5.56 -7.42 2.16
N PRO A 190 -6.29 -6.34 1.84
CA PRO A 190 -5.87 -5.33 0.85
C PRO A 190 -4.49 -4.70 1.10
N SER A 191 -4.07 -4.57 2.36
CA SER A 191 -2.74 -4.05 2.71
C SER A 191 -1.59 -4.92 2.19
N TRP A 192 -1.82 -6.23 1.96
CA TRP A 192 -0.81 -7.12 1.43
C TRP A 192 -0.36 -6.68 0.03
N LEU A 193 -1.30 -6.22 -0.82
CA LEU A 193 -1.01 -5.73 -2.17
C LEU A 193 -0.03 -4.54 -2.12
N LEU A 194 -0.35 -3.51 -1.34
CA LEU A 194 0.51 -2.35 -1.16
C LEU A 194 1.86 -2.73 -0.54
N GLY A 195 1.85 -3.73 0.35
CA GLY A 195 3.05 -4.26 0.97
C GLY A 195 4.06 -4.84 0.00
N GLN A 196 3.66 -5.22 -1.22
CA GLN A 196 4.57 -5.77 -2.22
C GLN A 196 5.23 -4.71 -3.11
N MET A 197 4.78 -3.46 -3.06
CA MET A 197 5.25 -2.41 -3.98
C MET A 197 6.71 -2.02 -3.74
N THR A 198 7.13 -1.87 -2.47
CA THR A 198 8.54 -1.62 -2.15
C THR A 198 9.42 -2.86 -2.38
N PRO A 199 9.02 -4.08 -1.96
CA PRO A 199 9.71 -5.31 -2.34
C PRO A 199 9.91 -5.47 -3.85
N LEU A 200 8.91 -5.17 -4.69
CA LEU A 200 9.03 -5.23 -6.15
C LEU A 200 10.21 -4.38 -6.65
N ILE A 201 10.35 -3.15 -6.16
CA ILE A 201 11.46 -2.29 -6.57
C ILE A 201 12.79 -2.85 -6.04
N ARG A 202 12.79 -3.32 -4.80
CA ARG A 202 13.99 -3.85 -4.11
C ARG A 202 14.44 -5.21 -4.60
N HIS A 203 13.60 -5.91 -5.36
CA HIS A 203 13.91 -7.15 -6.07
C HIS A 203 15.07 -6.97 -7.05
N SER A 204 15.25 -5.76 -7.58
CA SER A 204 16.27 -5.47 -8.60
C SER A 204 17.10 -4.22 -8.33
N TYR A 205 16.70 -3.36 -7.40
CA TYR A 205 17.37 -2.07 -7.17
C TYR A 205 17.56 -1.78 -5.69
N ARG A 206 18.62 -1.03 -5.36
CA ARG A 206 18.74 -0.38 -4.05
C ARG A 206 18.31 1.06 -4.19
N MET A 207 17.49 1.53 -3.25
CA MET A 207 16.98 2.90 -3.26
C MET A 207 17.25 3.61 -1.93
N PRO A 208 17.31 4.96 -1.92
CA PRO A 208 17.28 5.75 -0.70
C PRO A 208 16.00 5.49 0.09
N ALA A 209 15.94 6.05 1.29
CA ALA A 209 14.71 6.07 2.07
C ALA A 209 13.56 6.72 1.27
N GLY A 210 12.35 6.19 1.44
CA GLY A 210 11.18 6.65 0.72
C GLY A 210 9.98 6.77 1.64
N VAL A 211 9.08 7.69 1.35
CA VAL A 211 7.82 7.85 2.09
C VAL A 211 6.67 7.77 1.11
N HIS A 212 5.77 6.82 1.31
CA HIS A 212 4.52 6.73 0.55
C HIS A 212 3.70 8.00 0.77
N ALA A 213 3.29 8.63 -0.32
CA ALA A 213 2.54 9.89 -0.30
C ALA A 213 1.09 9.69 -0.71
N SER A 214 0.83 8.76 -1.63
CA SER A 214 -0.51 8.39 -2.07
C SER A 214 -0.51 7.02 -2.71
N GLY A 215 -1.69 6.43 -2.85
CA GLY A 215 -1.87 5.20 -3.59
C GLY A 215 -3.26 5.09 -4.21
N ARG A 216 -3.34 4.25 -5.23
CA ARG A 216 -4.60 3.82 -5.84
C ARG A 216 -4.64 2.31 -5.90
N VAL A 217 -5.79 1.73 -5.58
CA VAL A 217 -6.02 0.28 -5.61
C VAL A 217 -7.30 0.01 -6.37
N GLN A 218 -7.22 -0.85 -7.39
CA GLN A 218 -8.37 -1.43 -8.05
C GLN A 218 -8.36 -2.94 -7.77
N HIS A 219 -9.37 -3.46 -7.08
CA HIS A 219 -9.64 -4.89 -6.99
C HIS A 219 -10.35 -5.34 -8.28
N LEU A 220 -9.88 -6.41 -8.89
CA LEU A 220 -10.41 -6.94 -10.14
C LEU A 220 -11.18 -8.24 -9.95
N GLN A 221 -10.79 -9.05 -8.96
CA GLN A 221 -11.46 -10.28 -8.54
C GLN A 221 -11.24 -10.55 -7.05
N THR A 222 -12.02 -11.47 -6.49
CA THR A 222 -11.75 -12.03 -5.16
C THR A 222 -10.35 -12.62 -5.13
N PHE A 223 -9.53 -12.17 -4.18
CA PHE A 223 -8.15 -12.60 -4.03
C PHE A 223 -7.99 -13.48 -2.78
N ARG A 224 -7.42 -14.67 -2.96
CA ARG A 224 -7.21 -15.66 -1.89
C ARG A 224 -5.74 -15.99 -1.74
N ALA A 225 -5.36 -16.39 -0.53
CA ALA A 225 -4.04 -16.89 -0.24
C ALA A 225 -3.92 -18.38 -0.57
N ASP A 226 -3.86 -18.70 -1.87
CA ASP A 226 -3.89 -20.06 -2.40
C ASP A 226 -2.64 -20.48 -3.20
N GLY A 227 -1.64 -19.62 -3.31
CA GLY A 227 -0.43 -19.93 -4.06
C GLY A 227 0.50 -18.75 -4.24
N ASP A 228 1.45 -18.89 -5.16
CA ASP A 228 2.41 -17.83 -5.46
C ASP A 228 1.75 -16.74 -6.32
N VAL A 229 2.13 -15.49 -6.09
CA VAL A 229 1.59 -14.31 -6.75
C VAL A 229 2.69 -13.65 -7.54
N THR A 230 2.46 -13.42 -8.82
CA THR A 230 3.36 -12.59 -9.62
C THR A 230 3.00 -11.12 -9.45
N VAL A 231 3.98 -10.35 -9.00
CA VAL A 231 3.92 -8.89 -8.91
C VAL A 231 4.75 -8.34 -10.06
N ALA A 232 4.07 -7.76 -11.05
CA ALA A 232 4.71 -7.13 -12.20
C ALA A 232 4.38 -5.65 -12.18
N GLY A 233 5.36 -4.78 -12.34
CA GLY A 233 5.10 -3.35 -12.41
C GLY A 233 6.10 -2.59 -13.26
N LYS A 234 5.95 -1.27 -13.24
CA LYS A 234 6.89 -0.36 -13.88
C LYS A 234 6.96 0.99 -13.19
N TRP A 235 8.09 1.66 -13.34
CA TRP A 235 8.20 3.08 -13.07
C TRP A 235 7.37 3.86 -14.08
N GLY A 236 6.52 4.73 -13.57
CA GLY A 236 5.81 5.75 -14.33
C GLY A 236 6.60 7.05 -14.38
N ALA A 237 5.91 8.16 -14.10
CA ALA A 237 6.52 9.48 -14.06
C ALA A 237 7.32 9.71 -12.76
N VAL A 238 8.36 10.53 -12.88
CA VAL A 238 9.08 11.13 -11.76
C VAL A 238 8.91 12.64 -11.82
N GLU A 239 8.31 13.22 -10.77
CA GLU A 239 8.13 14.66 -10.64
C GLU A 239 9.05 15.21 -9.55
N VAL A 240 9.55 16.44 -9.70
CA VAL A 240 10.33 17.09 -8.63
C VAL A 240 9.47 18.15 -7.95
N LYS A 241 9.16 17.94 -6.67
CA LYS A 241 8.40 18.89 -5.83
C LYS A 241 9.25 19.30 -4.63
N LYS A 242 9.45 20.61 -4.47
CA LYS A 242 10.27 21.19 -3.37
C LYS A 242 11.66 20.51 -3.28
N GLY A 243 12.28 20.25 -4.42
CA GLY A 243 13.62 19.65 -4.51
C GLY A 243 13.70 18.15 -4.19
N LYS A 244 12.57 17.45 -4.01
CA LYS A 244 12.52 16.01 -3.80
C LYS A 244 11.86 15.32 -5.00
N PRO A 245 12.39 14.19 -5.49
CA PRO A 245 11.74 13.40 -6.53
C PRO A 245 10.56 12.61 -5.95
N TRP A 246 9.47 12.58 -6.71
CA TRP A 246 8.23 11.87 -6.44
C TRP A 246 8.08 10.84 -7.54
N SER A 247 8.28 9.57 -7.20
CA SER A 247 8.26 8.46 -8.14
C SER A 247 6.90 7.78 -8.12
N THR A 248 6.34 7.56 -9.30
CA THR A 248 5.12 6.76 -9.49
C THR A 248 5.51 5.36 -9.91
N THR A 249 4.88 4.36 -9.31
CA THR A 249 5.04 2.94 -9.60
C THR A 249 3.66 2.34 -9.81
N ASP A 250 3.42 1.73 -10.95
CA ASP A 250 2.20 0.97 -11.24
C ASP A 250 2.52 -0.52 -11.25
N ALA A 251 1.63 -1.33 -10.68
CA ALA A 251 1.77 -2.78 -10.67
C ALA A 251 0.44 -3.48 -10.90
N VAL A 252 0.53 -4.66 -11.52
CA VAL A 252 -0.52 -5.66 -11.63
C VAL A 252 -0.14 -6.89 -10.80
N PHE A 253 -1.13 -7.43 -10.10
CA PHE A 253 -1.01 -8.63 -9.30
C PHE A 253 -1.70 -9.78 -10.01
N ILE A 254 -0.98 -10.88 -10.21
CA ILE A 254 -1.45 -12.05 -10.94
C ILE A 254 -1.39 -13.25 -10.00
N ASP A 255 -2.52 -13.90 -9.76
CA ASP A 255 -2.60 -15.04 -8.85
C ASP A 255 -1.97 -16.32 -9.44
N THR A 256 -1.93 -17.38 -8.63
CA THR A 256 -1.37 -18.68 -9.02
C THR A 256 -2.11 -19.35 -10.19
N HIS A 257 -3.30 -18.86 -10.56
CA HIS A 257 -4.12 -19.35 -11.67
C HIS A 257 -3.98 -18.48 -12.92
N GLY A 258 -3.12 -17.46 -12.90
CA GLY A 258 -2.86 -16.56 -14.03
C GLY A 258 -3.90 -15.44 -14.18
N ARG A 259 -4.69 -15.15 -13.15
CA ARG A 259 -5.72 -14.10 -13.18
C ARG A 259 -5.18 -12.81 -12.59
N GLU A 260 -5.44 -11.68 -13.26
CA GLU A 260 -5.20 -10.36 -12.66
C GLU A 260 -6.22 -10.14 -11.53
N VAL A 261 -5.73 -9.93 -10.30
CA VAL A 261 -6.57 -9.78 -9.10
C VAL A 261 -6.64 -8.34 -8.60
N ALA A 262 -5.60 -7.54 -8.87
CA ALA A 262 -5.57 -6.14 -8.50
C ALA A 262 -4.59 -5.32 -9.33
N LEU A 263 -4.87 -4.02 -9.43
CA LEU A 263 -3.94 -2.99 -9.90
C LEU A 263 -3.60 -2.05 -8.74
N VAL A 264 -2.33 -1.70 -8.58
CA VAL A 264 -1.87 -0.80 -7.52
C VAL A 264 -0.95 0.26 -8.09
N ARG A 265 -1.27 1.52 -7.82
CA ARG A 265 -0.37 2.66 -8.07
C ARG A 265 0.14 3.13 -6.73
N GLN A 266 1.45 3.29 -6.63
CA GLN A 266 2.13 3.89 -5.51
C GLN A 266 2.79 5.18 -5.96
N VAL A 267 2.65 6.25 -5.18
CA VAL A 267 3.47 7.45 -5.31
C VAL A 267 4.29 7.60 -4.04
N ALA A 268 5.61 7.68 -4.19
CA ALA A 268 6.54 7.82 -3.08
C ALA A 268 7.46 9.03 -3.27
N VAL A 269 7.70 9.77 -2.19
CA VAL A 269 8.75 10.78 -2.12
C VAL A 269 10.05 10.09 -1.75
N ILE A 270 11.08 10.24 -2.58
CA ILE A 270 12.40 9.70 -2.24
C ILE A 270 13.18 10.77 -1.45
N LEU A 271 13.69 10.36 -0.30
CA LEU A 271 14.41 11.21 0.63
C LEU A 271 15.91 11.18 0.32
N PRO A 272 16.63 12.30 0.55
CA PRO A 272 18.09 12.28 0.47
C PRO A 272 18.66 11.28 1.47
N ARG A 273 19.87 10.78 1.24
CA ARG A 273 20.58 10.05 2.28
C ARG A 273 20.84 10.98 3.45
N LEU A 274 20.69 10.47 4.67
CA LEU A 274 21.20 11.17 5.84
C LEU A 274 22.73 11.27 5.73
N PRO A 275 23.36 12.33 6.25
CA PRO A 275 24.81 12.40 6.36
C PRO A 275 25.33 11.18 7.13
N GLU A 276 26.42 10.58 6.66
CA GLU A 276 27.15 9.60 7.48
C GLU A 276 27.70 10.31 8.72
N THR A 277 27.43 9.76 9.90
CA THR A 277 27.98 10.24 11.19
C THR A 277 29.43 9.87 11.36
#